data_AF-A0AAN6M172-F1
#
_entry.id   AF-A0AAN6M172-F1
#
_cell.length_a   1.000
_cell.length_b   1.000
_cell.length_c   1.000
_cell.angle_alpha   90.00
_cell.angle_beta   90.00
_cell.angle_gamma   90.00
#
_symmetry.space_group_name_H-M   'P 1'
#
loop_
_entity.id
_entity.type
_entity.pdbx_description
1 polymer ?
#
loop_
_entity_poly.entity_id
_entity_poly.type
_entity_poly.pdbx_seq_one_letter_code
_entity_poly.pdbx_strand_id
1 'polypeptide(L)'
;MWKSKLKTSGFKAIPAEDEHTRCLLPPETPLVVQRGVSKRVFVLSIALASFLSALLGVAISSAAQLDPNRFTIRHTSQYSPIVDEVDLRYSRISFNGSLMKSNVYRQDAGPEVDAAWKSLGADSRIPTNKAAKSGLAPDQVKIKDKYGGGYPAHVEGLHHLHCLV
;
A
#
# COMPACT_ATOMS: atom_id res chain seq x y z
N MET A 1 68.63 29.61 -35.93
CA MET A 1 69.16 30.82 -36.56
C MET A 1 68.08 31.91 -36.49
N TRP A 2 68.35 32.93 -35.68
CA TRP A 2 67.58 34.17 -35.51
C TRP A 2 67.28 34.87 -36.85
N LYS A 3 66.11 35.50 -37.00
CA LYS A 3 66.00 36.94 -37.34
C LYS A 3 64.65 37.52 -36.88
N SER A 4 64.75 38.51 -36.00
CA SER A 4 63.72 39.47 -35.65
C SER A 4 63.45 40.44 -36.81
N LYS A 5 62.23 40.97 -36.90
CA LYS A 5 61.94 42.25 -37.57
C LYS A 5 60.92 43.03 -36.75
N LEU A 6 61.35 44.19 -36.26
CA LEU A 6 60.55 45.19 -35.59
C LEU A 6 59.80 46.06 -36.62
N LYS A 7 58.48 46.15 -36.40
CA LYS A 7 57.53 47.27 -36.51
C LYS A 7 57.89 48.46 -37.42
N THR A 8 56.97 48.78 -38.34
CA THR A 8 56.63 50.18 -38.69
C THR A 8 55.11 50.36 -38.59
N SER A 9 54.73 51.47 -37.95
CA SER A 9 53.38 51.87 -37.61
C SER A 9 52.64 52.45 -38.82
N GLY A 10 51.50 51.90 -39.19
CA GLY A 10 50.48 52.59 -39.98
C GLY A 10 49.38 53.07 -39.07
N PHE A 11 49.34 54.36 -38.77
CA PHE A 11 48.18 54.99 -38.14
C PHE A 11 47.04 54.99 -39.17
N LYS A 12 45.99 54.20 -38.93
CA LYS A 12 44.79 54.20 -39.77
C LYS A 12 43.82 55.21 -39.17
N ALA A 13 43.56 56.30 -39.90
CA ALA A 13 42.61 57.32 -39.49
C ALA A 13 41.22 56.69 -39.28
N ILE A 14 40.62 56.97 -38.13
CA ILE A 14 39.23 56.65 -37.82
C ILE A 14 38.37 57.65 -38.61
N PRO A 15 37.39 57.23 -39.43
CA PRO A 15 36.48 58.17 -40.06
C PRO A 15 35.70 58.91 -38.97
N ALA A 16 35.58 60.23 -39.10
CA ALA A 16 34.84 61.06 -38.17
C ALA A 16 33.40 60.57 -38.07
N GLU A 17 33.00 60.17 -36.87
CA GLU A 17 31.66 59.66 -36.57
C GLU A 17 30.66 60.81 -36.70
N ASP A 18 29.82 60.74 -37.72
CA ASP A 18 28.67 61.59 -37.94
C ASP A 18 27.59 61.30 -36.88
N GLU A 19 27.26 62.33 -36.11
CA GLU A 19 26.34 62.34 -34.98
C GLU A 19 24.92 61.81 -35.32
N HIS A 20 24.62 61.67 -36.61
CA HIS A 20 23.33 61.24 -37.14
C HIS A 20 23.08 59.72 -37.06
N THR A 21 24.11 58.90 -36.86
CA THR A 21 23.99 57.43 -36.88
C THR A 21 23.60 56.83 -35.50
N ARG A 22 23.63 57.64 -34.42
CA ARG A 22 23.21 57.20 -33.07
C ARG A 22 21.70 56.94 -32.94
N CYS A 23 20.87 57.45 -33.85
CA CYS A 23 19.42 57.32 -33.75
C CYS A 23 18.83 56.04 -34.35
N LEU A 24 19.65 55.16 -34.96
CA LEU A 24 19.17 53.94 -35.63
C LEU A 24 19.48 52.64 -34.88
N LEU A 25 19.98 52.69 -33.64
CA LEU A 25 20.05 51.50 -32.80
C LEU A 25 18.65 51.17 -32.28
N PRO A 26 18.16 49.92 -32.43
CA PRO A 26 16.91 49.51 -31.81
C PRO A 26 17.01 49.72 -30.28
N PRO A 27 15.91 50.06 -29.59
CA PRO A 27 15.95 50.23 -28.14
C PRO A 27 16.49 48.95 -27.52
N GLU A 28 17.51 49.06 -26.66
CA GLU A 28 18.01 47.93 -25.90
C GLU A 28 16.83 47.28 -25.19
N THR A 29 16.52 46.04 -25.57
CA THR A 29 15.53 45.24 -24.86
C THR A 29 15.97 45.20 -23.40
N PRO A 30 15.15 45.64 -22.43
CA PRO A 30 15.56 45.56 -21.05
C PRO A 30 15.87 44.10 -20.76
N LEU A 31 17.12 43.82 -20.40
CA LEU A 31 17.51 42.51 -19.91
C LEU A 31 16.55 42.18 -18.77
N VAL A 32 15.66 41.22 -19.00
CA VAL A 32 14.81 40.67 -17.95
C VAL A 32 15.78 40.07 -16.95
N VAL A 33 16.08 40.83 -15.88
CA VAL A 33 16.85 40.34 -14.75
C VAL A 33 16.01 39.24 -14.14
N GLN A 34 16.29 37.99 -14.53
CA GLN A 34 15.78 36.84 -13.80
C GLN A 34 16.42 36.88 -12.42
N ARG A 35 15.72 37.49 -11.46
CA ARG A 35 16.05 37.38 -10.04
C ARG A 35 15.97 35.90 -9.69
N GLY A 36 17.12 35.24 -9.65
CA GLY A 36 17.23 33.86 -9.22
C GLY A 36 16.59 33.71 -7.84
N VAL A 37 15.67 32.75 -7.71
CA VAL A 37 15.02 32.45 -6.43
C VAL A 37 16.11 32.14 -5.41
N SER A 38 16.09 32.85 -4.27
CA SER A 38 17.07 32.63 -3.21
C SER A 38 17.05 31.16 -2.78
N LYS A 39 18.23 30.53 -2.68
CA LYS A 39 18.36 29.12 -2.24
C LYS A 39 17.61 28.85 -0.94
N ARG A 40 17.52 29.84 -0.04
CA ARG A 40 16.75 29.76 1.22
C ARG A 40 15.25 29.63 0.96
N VAL A 41 14.70 30.40 0.03
CA VAL A 41 13.27 30.35 -0.35
C VAL A 41 12.94 29.02 -1.04
N PHE A 42 13.85 28.52 -1.87
CA PHE A 42 13.69 27.20 -2.50
C PHE A 42 13.71 26.06 -1.47
N VAL A 43 14.66 26.07 -0.53
CA VAL A 43 14.70 25.05 0.54
C VAL A 43 13.47 25.13 1.45
N LEU A 44 13.02 26.33 1.83
CA LEU A 44 11.84 26.52 2.66
C LEU A 44 10.55 26.07 1.97
N SER A 45 10.41 26.30 0.66
CA SER A 45 9.24 25.84 -0.10
C SER A 45 9.19 24.32 -0.23
N ILE A 46 10.33 23.64 -0.43
CA ILE A 46 10.39 22.17 -0.40
C ILE A 46 10.04 21.62 0.99
N ALA A 47 10.57 22.23 2.05
CA ALA A 47 10.28 21.82 3.42
C ALA A 47 8.78 21.97 3.74
N LEU A 48 8.18 23.10 3.35
CA LEU A 48 6.76 23.35 3.52
C LEU A 48 5.90 22.39 2.70
N ALA A 49 6.24 22.17 1.43
CA ALA A 49 5.53 21.21 0.57
C ALA A 49 5.59 19.80 1.14
N SER A 50 6.77 19.37 1.62
CA SER A 50 6.94 18.08 2.30
C SER A 50 6.07 17.99 3.54
N PHE A 51 6.06 19.03 4.38
CA PHE A 51 5.25 19.07 5.60
C PHE A 51 3.75 19.03 5.30
N LEU A 52 3.27 19.82 4.33
CA LEU A 52 1.87 19.81 3.90
C LEU A 52 1.46 18.46 3.32
N SER A 53 2.34 17.82 2.53
CA SER A 53 2.08 16.48 1.99
C SER A 53 1.99 15.42 3.09
N ALA A 54 2.83 15.51 4.13
CA ALA A 54 2.77 14.61 5.28
C ALA A 54 1.47 14.79 6.08
N LEU A 55 1.04 16.04 6.32
CA LEU A 55 -0.24 16.32 6.99
C LEU A 55 -1.43 15.80 6.19
N LEU A 56 -1.42 15.99 4.87
CA LEU A 56 -2.45 15.45 3.99
C LEU A 56 -2.46 13.92 4.01
N GLY A 57 -1.29 13.28 3.98
CA GLY A 57 -1.15 11.83 4.09
C GLY A 57 -1.70 11.28 5.41
N VAL A 58 -1.41 11.94 6.54
CA VAL A 58 -1.97 11.56 7.85
C VAL A 58 -3.48 11.77 7.89
N ALA A 59 -4.00 12.87 7.33
CA ALA A 59 -5.43 13.14 7.26
C ALA A 59 -6.17 12.10 6.41
N ILE A 60 -5.63 11.74 5.25
CA ILE A 60 -6.20 10.70 4.38
C ILE A 60 -6.15 9.33 5.08
N SER A 61 -5.01 8.97 5.66
CA SER A 61 -4.85 7.69 6.37
C SER A 61 -5.80 7.54 7.56
N SER A 62 -5.91 8.60 8.37
CA SER A 62 -6.83 8.62 9.52
C SER A 62 -8.31 8.62 9.09
N ALA A 63 -8.68 9.38 8.05
CA ALA A 63 -10.02 9.37 7.49
C ALA A 63 -10.39 8.05 6.81
N ALA A 64 -9.41 7.36 6.21
CA ALA A 64 -9.63 6.10 5.50
C ALA A 64 -9.85 4.89 6.41
N GLN A 65 -9.65 5.03 7.74
CA GLN A 65 -9.83 3.95 8.73
C GLN A 65 -9.26 2.61 8.23
N LEU A 66 -8.02 2.63 7.74
CA LEU A 66 -7.39 1.44 7.18
C LEU A 66 -7.13 0.43 8.31
N ASP A 67 -8.06 -0.50 8.49
CA ASP A 67 -7.88 -1.66 9.36
C ASP A 67 -7.06 -2.72 8.60
N PRO A 68 -5.78 -2.92 8.97
CA PRO A 68 -4.92 -3.88 8.29
C PRO A 68 -5.45 -5.31 8.40
N ASN A 69 -6.12 -5.67 9.50
CA ASN A 69 -6.66 -7.01 9.69
C ASN A 69 -7.79 -7.26 8.70
N ARG A 70 -8.72 -6.29 8.58
CA ARG A 70 -9.86 -6.37 7.65
C ARG A 70 -9.42 -6.40 6.19
N PHE A 71 -8.39 -5.63 5.84
CA PHE A 71 -7.81 -5.69 4.50
C PHE A 71 -7.17 -7.06 4.23
N THR A 72 -6.36 -7.55 5.18
CA THR A 72 -5.63 -8.81 5.02
C THR A 72 -6.58 -9.99 4.84
N ILE A 73 -7.56 -10.17 5.72
CA ILE A 73 -8.49 -11.31 5.63
C ILE A 73 -9.26 -11.35 4.31
N ARG A 74 -9.68 -10.18 3.80
CA ARG A 74 -10.40 -10.08 2.52
C ARG A 74 -9.51 -10.34 1.31
N HIS A 75 -8.21 -10.10 1.45
CA HIS A 75 -7.25 -10.31 0.39
C HIS A 75 -6.75 -11.76 0.33
N THR A 76 -6.62 -12.43 1.48
CA THR A 76 -6.03 -13.77 1.59
C THR A 76 -7.04 -14.91 1.65
N SER A 77 -8.33 -14.62 1.80
CA SER A 77 -9.36 -15.65 2.03
C SER A 77 -10.55 -15.47 1.09
N GLN A 78 -11.17 -16.61 0.72
CA GLN A 78 -12.47 -16.60 0.04
C GLN A 78 -13.55 -16.03 0.96
N TYR A 79 -14.60 -15.49 0.36
CA TYR A 79 -15.70 -14.94 1.13
C TYR A 79 -16.36 -16.01 2.01
N SER A 80 -16.46 -15.73 3.29
CA SER A 80 -17.26 -16.50 4.23
C SER A 80 -18.00 -15.55 5.18
N PRO A 81 -19.18 -15.95 5.71
CA PRO A 81 -19.98 -15.11 6.60
C PRO A 81 -19.20 -14.55 7.80
N ILE A 82 -18.24 -15.32 8.32
CA ILE A 82 -17.44 -14.96 9.50
C ILE A 82 -16.64 -13.66 9.31
N VAL A 83 -16.25 -13.33 8.06
CA VAL A 83 -15.49 -12.12 7.75
C VAL A 83 -16.33 -10.84 7.94
N ASP A 84 -17.65 -10.95 7.86
CA ASP A 84 -18.57 -9.82 8.08
C ASP A 84 -19.16 -9.82 9.50
N GLU A 85 -19.17 -10.96 10.19
CA GLU A 85 -19.86 -11.15 11.47
C GLU A 85 -18.94 -11.03 12.69
N VAL A 86 -17.63 -11.25 12.53
CA VAL A 86 -16.66 -11.29 13.63
C VAL A 86 -15.50 -10.33 13.36
N ASP A 87 -15.09 -9.59 14.39
CA ASP A 87 -13.88 -8.75 14.35
C ASP A 87 -12.63 -9.64 14.46
N LEU A 88 -12.06 -10.00 13.31
CA LEU A 88 -10.87 -10.83 13.22
C LEU A 88 -9.61 -10.00 13.44
N ARG A 89 -8.84 -10.37 14.47
CA ARG A 89 -7.56 -9.71 14.81
C ARG A 89 -6.41 -10.68 14.71
N TYR A 90 -5.32 -10.24 14.07
CA TYR A 90 -4.08 -11.00 14.03
C TYR A 90 -3.22 -10.64 15.24
N SER A 91 -2.76 -11.66 15.96
CA SER A 91 -1.83 -11.50 17.08
C SER A 91 -0.71 -12.51 16.98
N ARG A 92 0.50 -12.12 17.38
CA ARG A 92 1.63 -13.05 17.47
C ARG A 92 1.56 -13.77 18.80
N ILE A 93 1.42 -15.09 18.75
CA ILE A 93 1.46 -15.95 19.94
C ILE A 93 2.60 -16.95 19.80
N SER A 94 3.26 -17.26 20.92
CA SER A 94 4.20 -18.37 21.01
C SER A 94 3.44 -19.61 21.47
N PHE A 95 3.57 -20.71 20.76
CA PHE A 95 2.94 -21.99 21.12
C PHE A 95 3.97 -23.11 21.14
N ASN A 96 3.64 -24.20 21.83
CA ASN A 96 4.47 -25.39 21.85
C ASN A 96 4.25 -26.19 20.54
N GLY A 97 5.27 -26.25 19.68
CA GLY A 97 5.22 -26.97 18.41
C GLY A 97 5.51 -28.48 18.48
N SER A 98 5.58 -29.08 19.68
CA SER A 98 5.79 -30.52 19.83
C SER A 98 4.61 -31.30 19.24
N LEU A 99 4.89 -32.12 18.22
CA LEU A 99 3.85 -32.79 17.43
C LEU A 99 3.10 -33.88 18.19
N MET A 100 3.73 -34.60 19.13
CA MET A 100 3.13 -35.76 19.80
C MET A 100 2.66 -35.48 21.23
N LYS A 101 2.65 -34.22 21.66
CA LYS A 101 2.18 -33.85 23.00
C LYS A 101 0.65 -33.98 23.06
N SER A 102 0.17 -34.82 23.97
CA SER A 102 -1.27 -34.96 24.24
C SER A 102 -1.87 -33.64 24.75
N ASN A 103 -3.10 -33.34 24.32
CA ASN A 103 -3.88 -32.18 24.68
C ASN A 103 -5.38 -32.53 24.61
N VAL A 104 -6.27 -31.59 24.94
CA VAL A 104 -7.73 -31.83 24.97
C VAL A 104 -8.30 -32.30 23.61
N TYR A 105 -7.66 -31.93 22.49
CA TYR A 105 -8.10 -32.31 21.14
C TYR A 105 -7.58 -33.68 20.69
N ARG A 106 -6.65 -34.29 21.43
CA ARG A 106 -5.95 -35.55 21.09
C ARG A 106 -6.15 -36.66 22.14
N GLN A 107 -7.23 -36.59 22.91
CA GLN A 107 -7.64 -37.68 23.80
C GLN A 107 -8.47 -38.71 23.04
N ASP A 108 -8.78 -39.83 23.69
CA ASP A 108 -9.75 -40.80 23.19
C ASP A 108 -11.13 -40.15 22.96
N ALA A 109 -11.88 -40.72 22.02
CA ALA A 109 -13.21 -40.22 21.67
C ALA A 109 -14.11 -40.12 22.91
N GLY A 110 -14.67 -38.94 23.13
CA GLY A 110 -15.50 -38.65 24.29
C GLY A 110 -16.09 -37.24 24.24
N PRO A 111 -17.07 -36.95 25.13
CA PRO A 111 -17.83 -35.71 25.09
C PRO A 111 -16.95 -34.46 25.29
N GLU A 112 -15.85 -34.58 26.02
CA GLU A 112 -14.89 -33.49 26.22
C GLU A 112 -14.14 -33.15 24.93
N VAL A 113 -13.68 -34.16 24.19
CA VAL A 113 -13.00 -33.99 22.90
C VAL A 113 -13.95 -33.39 21.87
N ASP A 114 -15.19 -33.89 21.81
CA ASP A 114 -16.22 -33.36 20.92
C ASP A 114 -16.53 -31.88 21.22
N ALA A 115 -16.64 -31.51 22.50
CA ALA A 115 -16.85 -30.13 22.90
C ALA A 115 -15.65 -29.24 22.52
N ALA A 116 -14.44 -29.74 22.68
CA ALA A 116 -13.23 -29.02 22.30
C ALA A 116 -13.19 -28.76 20.79
N TRP A 117 -13.39 -29.78 19.94
CA TRP A 117 -13.45 -29.60 18.49
C TRP A 117 -14.60 -28.72 18.04
N LYS A 118 -15.77 -28.84 18.69
CA LYS A 118 -16.92 -27.98 18.41
C LYS A 118 -16.61 -26.51 18.72
N SER A 119 -15.86 -26.22 19.78
CA SER A 119 -15.43 -24.85 20.12
C SER A 119 -14.51 -24.22 19.06
N LEU A 120 -13.78 -25.05 18.30
CA LEU A 120 -12.97 -24.62 17.15
C LEU A 120 -13.77 -24.48 15.85
N GLY A 121 -15.07 -24.78 15.86
CA GLY A 121 -15.93 -24.67 14.69
C GLY A 121 -15.94 -25.91 13.79
N ALA A 122 -15.68 -27.11 14.33
CA ALA A 122 -15.82 -28.37 13.59
C ALA A 122 -17.24 -28.61 13.02
N ASP A 123 -18.27 -27.98 13.60
CA ASP A 123 -19.68 -28.05 13.14
C ASP A 123 -20.16 -26.71 12.54
N SER A 124 -19.29 -26.06 11.76
CA SER A 124 -19.61 -24.78 11.12
C SER A 124 -20.56 -24.96 9.94
N ARG A 125 -21.38 -23.93 9.68
CA ARG A 125 -22.37 -23.95 8.60
C ARG A 125 -22.45 -22.59 7.91
N ILE A 126 -22.71 -22.61 6.62
CA ILE A 126 -22.98 -21.41 5.83
C ILE A 126 -24.49 -21.28 5.61
N PRO A 127 -25.12 -20.16 6.03
CA PRO A 127 -26.53 -19.89 5.76
C PRO A 127 -26.83 -19.85 4.26
N THR A 128 -28.00 -20.35 3.86
CA THR A 128 -28.42 -20.44 2.45
C THR A 128 -28.38 -19.10 1.73
N ASN A 129 -28.73 -18.00 2.41
CA ASN A 129 -28.70 -16.64 1.84
C ASN A 129 -27.27 -16.11 1.58
N LYS A 130 -26.24 -16.71 2.20
CA LYS A 130 -24.83 -16.34 1.99
C LYS A 130 -24.07 -17.38 1.16
N ALA A 131 -24.67 -18.54 0.89
CA ALA A 131 -24.05 -19.66 0.19
C ALA A 131 -23.49 -19.29 -1.19
N ALA A 132 -24.29 -18.64 -2.03
CA ALA A 132 -23.86 -18.22 -3.37
C ALA A 132 -22.67 -17.24 -3.32
N LYS A 133 -22.68 -16.31 -2.36
CA LYS A 133 -21.57 -15.36 -2.14
C LYS A 133 -20.30 -16.07 -1.67
N SER A 134 -20.45 -17.19 -0.95
CA SER A 134 -19.35 -18.08 -0.54
C SER A 134 -18.93 -19.10 -1.60
N GLY A 135 -19.43 -18.96 -2.84
CA GLY A 135 -19.08 -19.86 -3.95
C GLY A 135 -19.73 -21.24 -3.89
N LEU A 136 -20.76 -21.41 -3.05
CA LEU A 136 -21.48 -22.68 -2.93
C LEU A 136 -22.63 -22.74 -3.93
N ALA A 137 -22.72 -23.86 -4.65
CA ALA A 137 -23.76 -24.07 -5.65
C ALA A 137 -25.08 -24.58 -4.99
N PRO A 138 -26.25 -24.31 -5.60
CA PRO A 138 -27.54 -24.75 -5.06
C PRO A 138 -27.71 -26.26 -4.91
N ASP A 139 -26.97 -27.05 -5.68
CA ASP A 139 -27.01 -28.51 -5.75
C ASP A 139 -25.96 -29.20 -4.87
N GLN A 140 -25.07 -28.44 -4.22
CA GLN A 140 -24.14 -28.99 -3.23
C GLN A 140 -24.88 -29.52 -2.00
N VAL A 141 -24.17 -30.37 -1.23
CA VAL A 141 -24.71 -31.02 -0.03
C VAL A 141 -25.26 -29.99 0.94
N LYS A 142 -26.46 -30.27 1.45
CA LYS A 142 -27.16 -29.44 2.45
C LYS A 142 -27.49 -30.25 3.68
N ILE A 143 -27.45 -29.59 4.82
CA ILE A 143 -27.96 -30.11 6.08
C ILE A 143 -29.49 -30.07 6.01
N LYS A 144 -30.16 -31.13 6.48
CA LYS A 144 -31.63 -31.15 6.55
C LYS A 144 -32.12 -30.06 7.51
N ASP A 145 -33.26 -29.45 7.22
CA ASP A 145 -33.82 -28.37 8.05
C ASP A 145 -34.02 -28.76 9.51
N LYS A 146 -34.39 -30.03 9.79
CA LYS A 146 -34.50 -30.56 11.15
C LYS A 146 -33.20 -30.53 11.97
N TYR A 147 -32.05 -30.35 11.32
CA TYR A 147 -30.74 -30.22 11.96
C TYR A 147 -30.16 -28.79 11.83
N GLY A 148 -31.01 -27.82 11.42
CA GLY A 148 -30.70 -26.41 11.34
C GLY A 148 -30.30 -25.92 9.94
N GLY A 149 -30.38 -26.77 8.92
CA GLY A 149 -30.26 -26.35 7.52
C GLY A 149 -28.90 -25.78 7.11
N GLY A 150 -28.84 -25.26 5.89
CA GLY A 150 -27.66 -24.61 5.32
C GLY A 150 -26.64 -25.60 4.74
N TYR A 151 -25.45 -25.08 4.47
CA TYR A 151 -24.36 -25.83 3.85
C TYR A 151 -23.30 -26.19 4.90
N PRO A 152 -22.88 -27.46 4.98
CA PRO A 152 -21.78 -27.83 5.86
C PRO A 152 -20.50 -27.13 5.40
N ALA A 153 -19.75 -26.58 6.34
CA ALA A 153 -18.50 -25.88 6.06
C ALA A 153 -17.48 -26.18 7.17
N HIS A 154 -16.20 -26.14 6.82
CA HIS A 154 -15.11 -26.28 7.78
C HIS A 154 -14.18 -25.07 7.69
N VAL A 155 -13.55 -24.74 8.81
CA VAL A 155 -12.46 -23.77 8.83
C VAL A 155 -11.24 -24.41 8.18
N GLU A 156 -10.62 -23.73 7.22
CA GLU A 156 -9.51 -24.26 6.40
C GLU A 156 -8.35 -24.84 7.24
N GLY A 157 -8.10 -24.28 8.44
CA GLY A 157 -7.10 -24.83 9.35
C GLY A 157 -7.33 -26.30 9.72
N LEU A 158 -8.58 -26.76 9.75
CA LEU A 158 -8.93 -28.17 9.99
C LEU A 158 -8.53 -29.07 8.83
N HIS A 159 -8.57 -28.56 7.58
CA HIS A 159 -8.11 -29.30 6.41
C HIS A 159 -6.59 -29.54 6.49
N HIS A 160 -5.82 -28.52 6.88
CA HIS A 160 -4.38 -28.67 7.09
C HIS A 160 -4.03 -29.66 8.21
N LEU A 161 -4.85 -29.77 9.27
CA LEU A 161 -4.61 -30.71 10.37
C LEU A 161 -4.77 -32.17 9.95
N HIS A 162 -5.70 -32.47 9.05
CA HIS A 162 -5.89 -33.84 8.54
C HIS A 162 -4.86 -34.23 7.47
N CYS A 163 -4.22 -33.25 6.84
CA CYS A 163 -3.18 -33.47 5.83
C CYS A 163 -1.75 -33.51 6.41
N LEU A 164 -1.59 -33.40 7.73
CA LEU A 164 -0.30 -33.59 8.42
C LEU A 164 -0.05 -35.07 8.74
N VAL A 165 -0.25 -35.91 7.73
CA VAL A 165 0.00 -37.36 7.73
C VAL A 165 1.02 -37.69 6.66
#